data_AF-A0A094E742-F1
#
_entry.id   AF-A0A094E742-F1
#
_cell.length_a   1.000
_cell.length_b   1.000
_cell.length_c   1.000
_cell.angle_alpha   90.00
_cell.angle_beta   90.00
_cell.angle_gamma   90.00
#
_symmetry.space_group_name_H-M   'P 1'
#
loop_
_entity.id
_entity.type
_entity.pdbx_description
1 polymer ?
#
loop_
_entity_poly.entity_id
_entity_poly.type
_entity_poly.pdbx_seq_one_letter_code
_entity_poly.pdbx_strand_id
1 'polypeptide(L)'
;MSLSPPESVRRPSQAPASAQDTIQTTPLDWSSTAPSAPQGSTKSLLEKESNILSTDATTNVSTASDPTNALTSSDSALNEPTEQEIAENPWKYIGYPQFSRWVASDQAWFITRRFSTLNARVILLLQDRIVELEDKLNALDEVYSLPRNIIGDEDLTHNGSFRIDRESQRTTVLNDLSKALAQYNSFVNEYSQLASRPSVRMDDVKAVRQWLANHESAIDDLEAAYINENHNDDLIPVHPKPRSWFRMVLEKSSILRHRPLKRFLSREPSDPLIKKKDEGQTVWHNDQRVERLSAVVIGIVGLSMLIGPIWALYEVEPSNKRLGIITGFIVAFYILVANGDSRDPALHPGHAAADDVQPD
;
A
#
# COMPACT_ATOMS: atom_id res chain seq x y z
N MET A 1 1.89 18.13 -59.62
CA MET A 1 1.40 18.12 -58.23
C MET A 1 2.60 17.84 -57.35
N SER A 2 3.14 18.89 -56.73
CA SER A 2 4.36 18.89 -55.92
C SER A 2 3.96 18.62 -54.47
N LEU A 3 4.58 17.62 -53.85
CA LEU A 3 4.37 17.24 -52.44
C LEU A 3 5.40 17.99 -51.59
N SER A 4 4.91 18.76 -50.62
CA SER A 4 5.71 19.47 -49.61
C SER A 4 6.29 18.49 -48.57
N PRO A 5 7.51 18.72 -48.05
CA PRO A 5 8.08 17.93 -46.95
C PRO A 5 7.58 18.41 -45.57
N PRO A 6 7.64 17.56 -44.53
CA PRO A 6 7.10 17.87 -43.21
C PRO A 6 7.98 18.81 -42.39
N GLU A 7 7.30 19.52 -41.50
CA GLU A 7 7.73 20.65 -40.67
C GLU A 7 8.73 20.25 -39.57
N SER A 8 9.86 20.95 -39.49
CA SER A 8 10.91 20.74 -38.50
C SER A 8 10.54 21.31 -37.13
N VAL A 9 10.60 20.47 -36.09
CA VAL A 9 10.41 20.85 -34.68
C VAL A 9 11.44 21.90 -34.26
N ARG A 10 10.94 23.03 -33.74
CA ARG A 10 11.69 24.23 -33.36
C ARG A 10 12.38 24.03 -32.01
N ARG A 11 13.72 23.87 -32.01
CA ARG A 11 14.59 23.95 -30.82
C ARG A 11 14.81 25.42 -30.43
N PRO A 12 14.72 25.84 -29.15
CA PRO A 12 15.08 27.20 -28.76
C PRO A 12 16.58 27.44 -28.94
N SER A 13 16.90 28.57 -29.57
CA SER A 13 18.25 29.04 -29.88
C SER A 13 19.07 29.31 -28.61
N GLN A 14 20.27 28.75 -28.57
CA GLN A 14 21.35 29.15 -27.68
C GLN A 14 22.08 30.36 -28.29
N ALA A 15 22.33 31.40 -27.49
CA ALA A 15 23.19 32.54 -27.83
C ALA A 15 24.32 32.67 -26.78
N PRO A 16 25.46 33.29 -27.11
CA PRO A 16 26.78 32.87 -26.65
C PRO A 16 27.25 33.50 -25.34
N ALA A 17 28.22 32.82 -24.72
CA ALA A 17 28.93 33.23 -23.52
C ALA A 17 29.83 34.46 -23.73
N SER A 18 29.81 35.40 -22.78
CA SER A 18 30.99 35.81 -21.98
C SER A 18 30.72 37.13 -21.25
N ALA A 19 30.57 37.07 -19.93
CA ALA A 19 31.01 38.12 -19.02
C ALA A 19 31.22 37.47 -17.64
N GLN A 20 32.44 37.57 -17.15
CA GLN A 20 32.91 37.05 -15.87
C GLN A 20 32.26 37.83 -14.74
N ASP A 21 31.72 37.15 -13.74
CA ASP A 21 31.66 37.67 -12.38
C ASP A 21 31.92 36.54 -11.38
N THR A 22 32.85 36.84 -10.48
CA THR A 22 33.41 35.95 -9.48
C THR A 22 32.39 35.73 -8.36
N ILE A 23 32.03 34.48 -8.06
CA ILE A 23 31.30 34.14 -6.83
C ILE A 23 32.14 33.17 -6.01
N GLN A 24 32.60 33.68 -4.87
CA GLN A 24 33.23 32.96 -3.79
C GLN A 24 32.29 31.90 -3.21
N THR A 25 32.85 30.73 -2.94
CA THR A 25 32.26 29.69 -2.09
C THR A 25 32.30 30.12 -0.63
N THR A 26 31.14 30.25 0.01
CA THR A 26 31.01 30.28 1.48
C THR A 26 29.65 29.66 1.86
N PRO A 27 29.60 28.76 2.87
CA PRO A 27 28.37 28.00 3.18
C PRO A 27 27.42 28.84 4.04
N LEU A 28 26.13 28.88 3.65
CA LEU A 28 25.09 29.60 4.38
C LEU A 28 24.39 28.70 5.39
N ASP A 29 24.77 28.96 6.64
CA ASP A 29 24.05 28.69 7.88
C ASP A 29 22.64 29.31 7.85
N TRP A 30 21.61 28.52 8.13
CA TRP A 30 20.24 29.03 8.27
C TRP A 30 19.94 29.30 9.74
N SER A 31 20.09 30.56 10.13
CA SER A 31 19.52 31.12 11.35
C SER A 31 18.66 32.35 11.00
N SER A 32 17.33 32.25 11.18
CA SER A 32 16.43 33.40 11.41
C SER A 32 15.03 32.88 11.79
N THR A 33 14.62 32.98 13.05
CA THR A 33 13.77 34.06 13.63
C THR A 33 12.30 33.99 13.17
N ALA A 34 11.47 33.37 14.02
CA ALA A 34 10.00 33.47 13.99
C ALA A 34 9.49 34.47 15.06
N PRO A 35 8.32 35.11 14.85
CA PRO A 35 7.77 36.12 15.77
C PRO A 35 7.16 35.51 17.04
N SER A 36 7.02 36.35 18.08
CA SER A 36 6.79 35.96 19.47
C SER A 36 5.32 35.77 19.91
N ALA A 37 5.17 34.92 20.95
CA ALA A 37 4.21 34.89 22.08
C ALA A 37 3.12 33.77 22.09
N PRO A 38 2.60 33.33 23.27
CA PRO A 38 3.02 33.55 24.66
C PRO A 38 3.42 32.26 25.44
N GLN A 39 3.96 32.50 26.64
CA GLN A 39 4.59 31.55 27.55
C GLN A 39 3.62 30.57 28.24
N GLY A 40 4.09 29.35 28.49
CA GLY A 40 3.45 28.42 29.41
C GLY A 40 4.25 27.13 29.64
N SER A 41 5.02 27.10 30.74
CA SER A 41 5.34 25.91 31.52
C SER A 41 6.28 24.82 30.95
N THR A 42 7.58 25.13 30.84
CA THR A 42 8.65 24.10 30.85
C THR A 42 9.86 24.60 31.66
N LYS A 43 9.74 24.62 32.99
CA LYS A 43 10.85 24.97 33.90
C LYS A 43 11.27 23.86 34.87
N SER A 44 10.75 22.63 34.73
CA SER A 44 10.96 21.58 35.74
C SER A 44 11.81 20.38 35.28
N LEU A 45 12.49 20.44 34.13
CA LEU A 45 13.13 19.25 33.54
C LEU A 45 14.59 19.46 33.11
N LEU A 46 15.32 20.39 33.73
CA LEU A 46 16.75 20.61 33.45
C LEU A 46 17.66 20.63 34.69
N GLU A 47 17.20 20.16 35.86
CA GLU A 47 17.98 20.20 37.10
C GLU A 47 18.07 18.83 37.79
N LYS A 48 18.33 17.76 37.02
CA LYS A 48 18.59 16.43 37.61
C LYS A 48 19.53 15.50 36.82
N GLU A 49 20.42 16.04 35.98
CA GLU A 49 21.43 15.22 35.30
C GLU A 49 22.80 15.90 35.29
N SER A 50 23.40 16.08 36.48
CA SER A 50 24.84 16.32 36.58
C SER A 50 25.34 15.99 37.99
N ASN A 51 25.52 14.71 38.28
CA ASN A 51 26.28 14.09 39.39
C ASN A 51 26.07 12.59 39.16
N ILE A 52 27.02 11.73 38.79
CA ILE A 52 28.26 11.36 39.47
C ILE A 52 29.11 10.55 38.48
N LEU A 53 30.43 10.80 38.42
CA LEU A 53 31.44 9.89 37.83
C LEU A 53 32.50 9.56 38.89
N SER A 54 33.02 8.32 38.81
CA SER A 54 34.25 7.76 39.41
C SER A 54 34.11 7.01 40.75
N THR A 55 34.33 5.69 40.74
CA THR A 55 35.54 5.02 41.30
C THR A 55 35.49 3.48 41.16
N ASP A 56 36.68 2.90 41.29
CA ASP A 56 37.19 1.66 40.72
C ASP A 56 36.78 0.30 41.32
N ALA A 57 37.12 -0.73 40.53
CA ALA A 57 37.33 -2.15 40.77
C ALA A 57 37.55 -2.67 42.22
N THR A 58 37.08 -3.90 42.51
CA THR A 58 37.90 -5.13 42.57
C THR A 58 37.06 -6.37 42.96
N THR A 59 37.30 -7.45 42.23
CA THR A 59 36.96 -8.88 42.40
C THR A 59 36.96 -9.41 43.83
N ASN A 60 36.01 -10.30 44.17
CA ASN A 60 36.26 -11.54 44.93
C ASN A 60 35.17 -12.58 44.70
N VAL A 61 35.65 -13.82 44.57
CA VAL A 61 34.99 -15.07 44.17
C VAL A 61 34.41 -15.79 45.40
N SER A 62 33.26 -16.46 45.29
CA SER A 62 33.14 -17.94 45.41
C SER A 62 31.76 -18.47 45.88
N THR A 63 31.32 -19.51 45.16
CA THR A 63 30.63 -20.73 45.63
C THR A 63 29.09 -20.79 45.75
N ALA A 64 28.56 -21.71 44.94
CA ALA A 64 27.20 -22.22 44.81
C ALA A 64 26.46 -22.62 46.10
N SER A 65 25.14 -22.40 46.10
CA SER A 65 24.12 -23.41 46.42
C SER A 65 22.72 -22.85 46.17
N ASP A 66 22.01 -23.42 45.18
CA ASP A 66 20.56 -23.60 45.26
C ASP A 66 20.27 -24.72 46.28
N PRO A 67 19.08 -24.85 46.94
CA PRO A 67 17.78 -24.59 46.31
C PRO A 67 16.63 -24.09 47.24
N THR A 68 15.53 -23.66 46.60
CA THR A 68 14.12 -23.66 47.09
C THR A 68 13.76 -22.83 48.33
N ASN A 69 12.99 -21.76 48.15
CA ASN A 69 11.56 -21.70 48.51
C ASN A 69 10.99 -20.29 48.43
N ALA A 70 9.76 -20.21 47.89
CA ALA A 70 8.76 -19.16 48.12
C ALA A 70 9.08 -17.72 47.65
N LEU A 71 8.88 -17.46 46.36
CA LEU A 71 8.17 -16.23 45.96
C LEU A 71 6.97 -16.60 45.08
N THR A 72 5.89 -16.86 45.80
CA THR A 72 4.51 -16.77 45.32
C THR A 72 4.27 -15.42 44.64
N SER A 73 4.23 -15.44 43.30
CA SER A 73 3.08 -14.95 42.52
C SER A 73 2.30 -13.77 43.14
N SER A 74 2.94 -12.60 43.26
CA SER A 74 2.29 -11.38 43.80
C SER A 74 2.65 -10.08 43.07
N ASP A 75 3.59 -10.07 42.12
CA ASP A 75 4.09 -8.81 41.51
C ASP A 75 3.50 -8.47 40.13
N SER A 76 2.71 -9.36 39.53
CA SER A 76 2.19 -9.13 38.16
C SER A 76 0.97 -8.21 38.09
N ALA A 77 0.34 -7.87 39.21
CA ALA A 77 -0.92 -7.14 39.24
C ALA A 77 -0.78 -5.63 39.54
N LEU A 78 0.41 -5.15 39.91
CA LEU A 78 0.63 -3.74 40.30
C LEU A 78 1.15 -2.83 39.16
N ASN A 79 1.33 -3.37 37.95
CA ASN A 79 1.92 -2.64 36.82
C ASN A 79 0.96 -2.43 35.64
N GLU A 80 -0.33 -2.79 35.75
CA GLU A 80 -1.32 -2.39 34.72
C GLU A 80 -1.71 -0.92 34.96
N PRO A 81 -1.54 -0.02 33.97
CA PRO A 81 -1.88 1.40 34.10
C PRO A 81 -3.38 1.58 34.36
N THR A 82 -3.71 2.58 35.18
CA THR A 82 -5.11 2.88 35.53
C THR A 82 -5.85 3.44 34.32
N GLU A 83 -7.15 3.16 34.15
CA GLU A 83 -7.96 3.64 33.02
C GLU A 83 -7.90 5.17 32.84
N GLN A 84 -7.81 5.92 33.94
CA GLN A 84 -7.64 7.38 33.92
C GLN A 84 -6.28 7.81 33.32
N GLU A 85 -5.21 7.08 33.63
CA GLU A 85 -3.87 7.36 33.09
C GLU A 85 -3.79 7.07 31.58
N ILE A 86 -4.54 6.06 31.13
CA ILE A 86 -4.70 5.71 29.71
C ILE A 86 -5.46 6.82 28.98
N ALA A 87 -6.54 7.35 29.57
CA ALA A 87 -7.32 8.43 29.00
C ALA A 87 -6.56 9.77 28.95
N GLU A 88 -5.71 10.04 29.94
CA GLU A 88 -4.89 11.26 29.98
C GLU A 88 -3.72 11.22 28.98
N ASN A 89 -3.15 10.04 28.72
CA ASN A 89 -1.99 9.87 27.85
C ASN A 89 -2.21 8.79 26.77
N PRO A 90 -3.16 8.98 25.84
CA PRO A 90 -3.51 7.97 24.84
C PRO A 90 -2.35 7.62 23.91
N TRP A 91 -1.47 8.58 23.57
CA TRP A 91 -0.29 8.34 22.73
C TRP A 91 0.69 7.33 23.35
N LYS A 92 0.77 7.24 24.69
CA LYS A 92 1.70 6.36 25.41
C LYS A 92 1.20 4.92 25.48
N TYR A 93 -0.10 4.74 25.67
CA TYR A 93 -0.70 3.43 25.96
C TYR A 93 -1.45 2.81 24.79
N ILE A 94 -2.00 3.62 23.90
CA ILE A 94 -2.74 3.20 22.70
C ILE A 94 -1.79 3.33 21.51
N GLY A 95 -1.60 4.55 21.01
CA GLY A 95 -0.67 4.91 19.93
C GLY A 95 -0.51 3.90 18.79
N TYR A 96 0.67 3.91 18.16
CA TYR A 96 1.04 2.90 17.16
C TYR A 96 1.04 1.45 17.66
N PRO A 97 1.44 1.13 18.91
CA PRO A 97 1.42 -0.24 19.38
C PRO A 97 0.02 -0.88 19.37
N GLN A 98 -1.03 -0.14 19.69
CA GLN A 98 -2.41 -0.65 19.60
C GLN A 98 -2.94 -0.54 18.18
N PHE A 99 -2.69 0.57 17.50
CA PHE A 99 -3.14 0.76 16.13
C PHE A 99 -2.61 -0.32 15.18
N SER A 100 -1.30 -0.60 15.23
CA SER A 100 -0.67 -1.64 14.39
C SER A 100 -1.23 -3.03 14.68
N ARG A 101 -1.51 -3.36 15.95
CA ARG A 101 -2.18 -4.62 16.32
C ARG A 101 -3.60 -4.68 15.79
N TRP A 102 -4.35 -3.58 15.90
CA TRP A 102 -5.71 -3.48 15.39
C TRP A 102 -5.74 -3.61 13.86
N VAL A 103 -4.91 -2.86 13.14
CA VAL A 103 -4.76 -2.93 11.68
C VAL A 103 -4.31 -4.32 11.22
N ALA A 104 -3.37 -4.95 11.93
CA ALA A 104 -2.92 -6.31 11.61
C ALA A 104 -3.96 -7.40 11.91
N SER A 105 -5.02 -7.08 12.66
CA SER A 105 -6.05 -8.06 13.03
C SER A 105 -6.99 -8.43 11.89
N ASP A 106 -7.20 -7.55 10.90
CA ASP A 106 -7.95 -7.82 9.67
C ASP A 106 -7.21 -7.26 8.46
N GLN A 107 -7.04 -8.10 7.43
CA GLN A 107 -6.45 -7.72 6.14
C GLN A 107 -7.16 -6.52 5.49
N ALA A 108 -8.46 -6.34 5.77
CA ALA A 108 -9.25 -5.25 5.23
C ALA A 108 -8.90 -3.86 5.80
N TRP A 109 -8.33 -3.80 7.02
CA TRP A 109 -8.03 -2.53 7.69
C TRP A 109 -6.61 -2.03 7.43
N PHE A 110 -5.75 -2.87 6.87
CA PHE A 110 -4.41 -2.43 6.47
C PHE A 110 -4.44 -1.68 5.15
N ILE A 111 -4.70 -0.38 5.27
CA ILE A 111 -4.82 0.57 4.17
C ILE A 111 -3.58 1.45 4.14
N THR A 112 -3.05 1.69 2.95
CA THR A 112 -1.90 2.57 2.72
C THR A 112 -2.13 3.43 1.49
N ARG A 113 -1.30 4.45 1.29
CA ARG A 113 -1.33 5.27 0.07
C ARG A 113 -0.48 4.63 -1.02
N ARG A 114 -0.99 4.67 -2.25
CA ARG A 114 -0.29 4.24 -3.47
C ARG A 114 0.69 5.29 -3.98
N PHE A 115 0.52 6.56 -3.60
CA PHE A 115 1.34 7.70 -4.03
C PHE A 115 1.47 7.78 -5.56
N SER A 116 0.36 7.58 -6.27
CA SER A 116 0.34 7.43 -7.74
C SER A 116 1.05 8.58 -8.48
N THR A 117 0.80 9.83 -8.07
CA THR A 117 1.43 11.01 -8.67
C THR A 117 2.93 11.07 -8.40
N LEU A 118 3.39 10.70 -7.20
CA LEU A 118 4.81 10.71 -6.85
C LEU A 118 5.57 9.60 -7.57
N ASN A 119 4.99 8.40 -7.61
CA ASN A 119 5.57 7.28 -8.35
C ASN A 119 5.69 7.59 -9.85
N ALA A 120 4.67 8.22 -10.45
CA ALA A 120 4.76 8.69 -11.83
C ALA A 120 5.90 9.69 -12.04
N ARG A 121 6.09 10.65 -11.14
CA ARG A 121 7.22 11.61 -11.21
C ARG A 121 8.58 10.91 -11.12
N VAL A 122 8.72 9.92 -10.25
CA VAL A 122 9.96 9.14 -10.12
C VAL A 122 10.24 8.33 -11.39
N ILE A 123 9.22 7.69 -11.98
CA ILE A 123 9.36 6.97 -13.26
C ILE A 123 9.83 7.90 -14.36
N LEU A 124 9.23 9.08 -14.49
CA LEU A 124 9.62 10.08 -15.49
C LEU A 124 11.06 10.59 -15.29
N LEU A 125 11.47 10.79 -14.03
CA LEU A 125 12.84 11.16 -13.69
C LEU A 125 13.85 10.07 -14.11
N LEU A 126 13.54 8.81 -13.82
CA LEU A 126 14.39 7.68 -14.20
C LEU A 126 14.47 7.50 -15.72
N GLN A 127 13.35 7.73 -16.42
CA GLN A 127 13.30 7.69 -17.89
C GLN A 127 14.18 8.78 -18.50
N ASP A 128 14.06 10.02 -18.03
CA ASP A 128 14.89 11.14 -18.49
C ASP A 128 16.38 10.84 -18.28
N ARG A 129 16.73 10.28 -17.12
CA ARG A 129 18.12 9.87 -16.84
C ARG A 129 18.65 8.81 -17.82
N ILE A 130 17.81 7.87 -18.24
CA ILE A 130 18.18 6.86 -19.24
C ILE A 130 18.43 7.54 -20.59
N VAL A 131 17.55 8.45 -21.00
CA VAL A 131 17.69 9.22 -22.25
C VAL A 131 18.98 10.05 -22.24
N GLU A 132 19.31 10.73 -21.14
CA GLU A 132 20.58 11.46 -21.02
C GLU A 132 21.82 10.56 -21.22
N LEU A 133 21.78 9.34 -20.69
CA LEU A 133 22.89 8.39 -20.80
C LEU A 133 22.97 7.77 -22.19
N GLU A 134 21.81 7.51 -22.82
CA GLU A 134 21.70 7.07 -24.20
C GLU A 134 22.25 8.13 -25.17
N ASP A 135 21.89 9.40 -24.99
CA ASP A 135 22.40 10.51 -25.80
C ASP A 135 23.93 10.64 -25.66
N LYS A 136 24.46 10.51 -24.43
CA LYS A 136 25.91 10.51 -24.19
C LYS A 136 26.60 9.33 -24.87
N LEU A 137 25.99 8.15 -24.82
CA LEU A 137 26.51 6.96 -25.47
C LEU A 137 26.53 7.12 -26.99
N ASN A 138 25.43 7.60 -27.58
CA ASN A 138 25.31 7.87 -29.00
C ASN A 138 26.33 8.92 -29.48
N ALA A 139 26.56 9.97 -28.68
CA ALA A 139 27.57 10.97 -28.98
C ALA A 139 29.00 10.39 -28.98
N LEU A 140 29.31 9.50 -28.02
CA LEU A 140 30.61 8.80 -27.99
C LEU A 140 30.75 7.86 -29.20
N ASP A 141 29.70 7.11 -29.54
CA ASP A 141 29.71 6.22 -30.70
C ASP A 141 29.86 7.00 -32.03
N GLU A 142 29.26 8.19 -32.13
CA GLU A 142 29.43 9.11 -33.27
C GLU A 142 30.88 9.60 -33.36
N VAL A 143 31.47 10.03 -32.25
CA VAL A 143 32.88 10.45 -32.18
C VAL A 143 33.80 9.33 -32.62
N TYR A 144 33.62 8.10 -32.12
CA TYR A 144 34.44 6.94 -32.52
C TYR A 144 34.19 6.45 -33.95
N SER A 145 33.11 6.92 -34.59
CA SER A 145 32.79 6.61 -35.98
C SER A 145 33.33 7.65 -36.97
N LEU A 146 33.95 8.74 -36.49
CA LEU A 146 34.52 9.76 -37.37
C LEU A 146 35.67 9.17 -38.21
N PRO A 147 35.87 9.68 -39.44
CA PRO A 147 36.92 9.18 -40.31
C PRO A 147 38.32 9.52 -39.77
N ARG A 148 39.29 8.62 -40.02
CA ARG A 148 40.67 8.67 -39.48
C ARG A 148 41.39 10.00 -39.74
N ASN A 149 41.05 10.70 -40.80
CA ASN A 149 41.61 12.01 -41.14
C ASN A 149 41.23 13.13 -40.15
N ILE A 150 40.21 12.92 -39.30
CA ILE A 150 39.73 13.91 -38.32
C ILE A 150 40.26 13.61 -36.90
N ILE A 151 40.33 12.35 -36.48
CA ILE A 151 40.70 11.95 -35.11
C ILE A 151 42.22 11.84 -34.91
N GLY A 152 43.00 11.67 -35.98
CA GLY A 152 44.44 11.38 -35.87
C GLY A 152 44.72 9.90 -35.53
N ASP A 153 45.99 9.50 -35.57
CA ASP A 153 46.42 8.09 -35.42
C ASP A 153 46.40 7.58 -33.97
N GLU A 154 46.17 8.45 -32.98
CA GLU A 154 46.33 8.11 -31.54
C GLU A 154 45.07 7.48 -30.91
N ASP A 155 43.86 7.77 -31.40
CA ASP A 155 42.60 7.23 -30.87
C ASP A 155 42.03 6.13 -31.80
N LEU A 156 42.68 4.97 -31.81
CA LEU A 156 42.17 3.74 -32.45
C LEU A 156 41.07 3.05 -31.63
N THR A 157 40.25 3.82 -30.89
CA THR A 157 39.14 3.26 -30.12
C THR A 157 38.10 2.71 -31.10
N HIS A 158 37.93 1.38 -31.09
CA HIS A 158 37.09 0.68 -32.06
C HIS A 158 35.76 0.25 -31.44
N ASN A 159 34.63 0.65 -32.04
CA ASN A 159 33.29 0.31 -31.58
C ASN A 159 32.95 -1.21 -31.63
N GLY A 160 33.79 -2.04 -32.23
CA GLY A 160 33.55 -3.47 -32.42
C GLY A 160 33.96 -4.39 -31.26
N SER A 161 34.58 -3.90 -30.17
CA SER A 161 35.03 -4.79 -29.08
C SER A 161 35.02 -4.16 -27.69
N PHE A 162 34.15 -4.68 -26.81
CA PHE A 162 34.13 -4.34 -25.39
C PHE A 162 35.40 -4.75 -24.63
N ARG A 163 36.19 -5.70 -25.16
CA ARG A 163 37.43 -6.16 -24.51
C ARG A 163 38.53 -5.11 -24.59
N ILE A 164 38.55 -4.35 -25.69
CA ILE A 164 39.51 -3.27 -25.94
C ILE A 164 39.06 -2.00 -25.22
N ASP A 165 37.75 -1.80 -25.11
CA ASP A 165 37.08 -0.61 -24.60
C ASP A 165 36.96 -0.55 -23.06
N ARG A 166 37.62 -1.44 -22.32
CA ARG A 166 37.34 -1.72 -20.90
C ARG A 166 37.57 -0.55 -19.94
N GLU A 167 38.45 0.38 -20.31
CA GLU A 167 38.81 1.56 -19.50
C GLU A 167 38.33 2.88 -20.13
N SER A 168 37.46 2.83 -21.13
CA SER A 168 36.98 4.02 -21.80
C SER A 168 35.81 4.69 -21.06
N GLN A 169 35.58 5.96 -21.43
CA GLN A 169 34.38 6.70 -21.03
C GLN A 169 33.09 5.99 -21.47
N ARG A 170 33.12 5.27 -22.61
CA ARG A 170 31.98 4.49 -23.10
C ARG A 170 31.59 3.39 -22.14
N THR A 171 32.58 2.64 -21.63
CA THR A 171 32.33 1.59 -20.63
C THR A 171 31.78 2.16 -19.32
N THR A 172 32.23 3.35 -18.90
CA THR A 172 31.63 4.04 -17.74
C THR A 172 30.16 4.38 -17.98
N VAL A 173 29.83 4.98 -19.12
CA VAL A 173 28.43 5.32 -19.48
C VAL A 173 27.57 4.07 -19.57
N LEU A 174 28.07 2.98 -20.18
CA LEU A 174 27.37 1.69 -20.26
C LEU A 174 27.11 1.07 -18.89
N ASN A 175 28.07 1.16 -17.97
CA ASN A 175 27.88 0.68 -16.60
C ASN A 175 26.81 1.50 -15.86
N ASP A 176 26.82 2.81 -15.99
CA ASP A 176 25.81 3.67 -15.37
C ASP A 176 24.43 3.48 -16.00
N LEU A 177 24.36 3.28 -17.32
CA LEU A 177 23.15 2.93 -18.05
C LEU A 177 22.58 1.59 -17.57
N SER A 178 23.43 0.58 -17.37
CA SER A 178 22.99 -0.72 -16.84
C SER A 178 22.34 -0.62 -15.46
N LYS A 179 22.90 0.22 -14.58
CA LYS A 179 22.34 0.48 -13.24
C LYS A 179 21.03 1.26 -13.34
N ALA A 180 20.97 2.29 -14.19
CA ALA A 180 19.78 3.11 -14.40
C ALA A 180 18.63 2.27 -14.97
N LEU A 181 18.91 1.42 -15.96
CA LEU A 181 17.94 0.48 -16.54
C LEU A 181 17.45 -0.53 -15.50
N ALA A 182 18.34 -1.09 -14.69
CA ALA A 182 17.94 -2.01 -13.62
C ALA A 182 17.02 -1.34 -12.59
N GLN A 183 17.36 -0.11 -12.17
CA GLN A 183 16.53 0.68 -11.25
C GLN A 183 15.16 1.01 -11.83
N TYR A 184 15.12 1.49 -13.08
CA TYR A 184 13.88 1.78 -13.79
C TYR A 184 12.99 0.55 -13.93
N ASN A 185 13.55 -0.57 -14.42
CA ASN A 185 12.80 -1.81 -14.62
C ASN A 185 12.25 -2.37 -13.30
N SER A 186 13.05 -2.37 -12.22
CA SER A 186 12.57 -2.80 -10.90
C SER A 186 11.43 -1.91 -10.41
N PHE A 187 11.62 -0.59 -10.47
CA PHE A 187 10.64 0.37 -9.98
C PHE A 187 9.32 0.31 -10.75
N VAL A 188 9.37 0.19 -12.09
CA VAL A 188 8.16 0.07 -12.93
C VAL A 188 7.43 -1.24 -12.63
N ASN A 189 8.16 -2.36 -12.47
CA ASN A 189 7.55 -3.65 -12.15
C ASN A 189 6.90 -3.66 -10.75
N GLU A 190 7.58 -3.07 -9.76
CA GLU A 190 7.05 -2.90 -8.40
C GLU A 190 5.82 -2.00 -8.40
N TYR A 191 5.89 -0.85 -9.07
CA TYR A 191 4.77 0.07 -9.14
C TYR A 191 3.59 -0.51 -9.92
N SER A 192 3.83 -1.29 -10.98
CA SER A 192 2.78 -2.01 -11.72
C SER A 192 2.00 -2.98 -10.81
N GLN A 193 2.71 -3.69 -9.91
CA GLN A 193 2.08 -4.55 -8.91
C GLN A 193 1.27 -3.76 -7.87
N LEU A 194 1.68 -2.54 -7.53
CA LEU A 194 0.90 -1.66 -6.65
C LEU A 194 -0.30 -1.04 -7.38
N ALA A 195 -0.13 -0.69 -8.66
CA ALA A 195 -1.14 -0.05 -9.48
C ALA A 195 -2.27 -1.00 -9.88
N SER A 196 -1.97 -2.30 -10.07
CA SER A 196 -2.96 -3.35 -10.37
C SER A 196 -3.85 -3.72 -9.18
N ARG A 197 -3.54 -3.22 -7.97
CA ARG A 197 -4.37 -3.48 -6.79
C ARG A 197 -5.72 -2.80 -6.90
N PRO A 198 -6.80 -3.44 -6.41
CA PRO A 198 -8.12 -2.83 -6.39
C PRO A 198 -8.13 -1.62 -5.45
N SER A 199 -9.01 -0.66 -5.77
CA SER A 199 -9.30 0.46 -4.87
C SER A 199 -9.89 -0.04 -3.55
N VAL A 200 -9.60 0.68 -2.47
CA VAL A 200 -10.11 0.35 -1.13
C VAL A 200 -11.62 0.55 -1.08
N ARG A 201 -12.31 -0.33 -0.36
CA ARG A 201 -13.73 -0.15 -0.05
C ARG A 201 -13.94 0.96 0.97
N MET A 202 -14.90 1.84 0.70
CA MET A 202 -15.23 2.96 1.59
C MET A 202 -15.70 2.50 2.99
N ASP A 203 -16.30 1.31 3.11
CA ASP A 203 -16.69 0.74 4.40
C ASP A 203 -15.49 0.50 5.31
N ASP A 204 -14.41 -0.04 4.73
CA ASP A 204 -13.18 -0.35 5.45
C ASP A 204 -12.43 0.94 5.80
N VAL A 205 -12.37 1.91 4.88
CA VAL A 205 -11.84 3.27 5.15
C VAL A 205 -12.59 3.92 6.31
N LYS A 206 -13.92 3.81 6.33
CA LYS A 206 -14.75 4.37 7.40
C LYS A 206 -14.46 3.71 8.75
N ALA A 207 -14.21 2.39 8.77
CA ALA A 207 -13.82 1.70 10.00
C ALA A 207 -12.50 2.22 10.56
N VAL A 208 -11.49 2.43 9.72
CA VAL A 208 -10.21 3.00 10.17
C VAL A 208 -10.36 4.45 10.63
N ARG A 209 -11.12 5.28 9.90
CA ARG A 209 -11.43 6.65 10.33
C ARG A 209 -12.17 6.68 11.67
N GLN A 210 -13.13 5.77 11.85
CA GLN A 210 -13.86 5.66 13.12
C GLN A 210 -12.92 5.27 14.25
N TRP A 211 -11.99 4.34 14.02
CA TRP A 211 -11.01 3.95 15.02
C TRP A 211 -10.12 5.14 15.43
N LEU A 212 -9.62 5.91 14.45
CA LEU A 212 -8.82 7.12 14.69
C LEU A 212 -9.62 8.18 15.45
N ALA A 213 -10.88 8.40 15.08
CA ALA A 213 -11.76 9.35 15.75
C ALA A 213 -12.14 8.93 17.17
N ASN A 214 -12.22 7.62 17.45
CA ASN A 214 -12.49 7.11 18.79
C ASN A 214 -11.28 7.24 19.73
N HIS A 215 -10.07 7.34 19.17
CA HIS A 215 -8.82 7.42 19.90
C HIS A 215 -8.12 8.76 19.62
N GLU A 216 -8.79 9.86 20.00
CA GLU A 216 -8.23 11.20 19.87
C GLU A 216 -6.86 11.31 20.56
N SER A 217 -5.91 11.98 19.91
CA SER A 217 -4.53 12.17 20.39
C SER A 217 -3.70 10.89 20.60
N ALA A 218 -4.16 9.72 20.14
CA ALA A 218 -3.34 8.51 20.14
C ALA A 218 -2.26 8.55 19.05
N ILE A 219 -2.60 9.08 17.88
CA ILE A 219 -1.70 9.27 16.73
C ILE A 219 -1.70 10.76 16.38
N ASP A 220 -0.58 11.28 15.89
CA ASP A 220 -0.49 12.66 15.42
C ASP A 220 -1.44 12.89 14.22
N ASP A 221 -2.17 14.00 14.24
CA ASP A 221 -3.12 14.37 13.19
C ASP A 221 -2.45 14.48 11.81
N LEU A 222 -1.19 14.91 11.77
CA LEU A 222 -0.39 15.00 10.53
C LEU A 222 -0.12 13.62 9.94
N GLU A 223 0.14 12.65 10.81
CA GLU A 223 0.35 11.26 10.39
C GLU A 223 -0.97 10.61 9.98
N ALA A 224 -2.06 10.84 10.72
CA ALA A 224 -3.40 10.32 10.41
C ALA A 224 -4.01 10.91 9.11
N ALA A 225 -3.52 12.06 8.65
CA ALA A 225 -4.02 12.77 7.47
C ALA A 225 -3.96 11.98 6.15
N TYR A 226 -3.22 10.85 6.12
CA TYR A 226 -3.15 9.99 4.93
C TYR A 226 -4.50 9.36 4.55
N ILE A 227 -5.44 9.20 5.50
CA ILE A 227 -6.78 8.61 5.28
C ILE A 227 -7.86 9.69 5.09
N ASN A 228 -7.49 10.96 4.94
CA ASN A 228 -8.47 12.02 4.70
C ASN A 228 -9.21 11.86 3.36
N GLU A 229 -10.38 12.49 3.24
CA GLU A 229 -11.23 12.39 2.04
C GLU A 229 -10.52 12.82 0.75
N ASN A 230 -9.60 13.77 0.85
CA ASN A 230 -8.79 14.24 -0.27
C ASN A 230 -7.92 13.15 -0.92
N HIS A 231 -7.63 12.07 -0.19
CA HIS A 231 -6.75 11.00 -0.65
C HIS A 231 -7.49 9.70 -1.01
N ASN A 232 -8.82 9.69 -1.01
CA ASN A 232 -9.64 8.48 -1.25
C ASN A 232 -9.22 7.69 -2.51
N ASP A 233 -8.87 8.37 -3.58
CA ASP A 233 -8.51 7.75 -4.87
C ASP A 233 -7.09 7.15 -4.88
N ASP A 234 -6.27 7.49 -3.89
CA ASP A 234 -4.88 7.02 -3.75
C ASP A 234 -4.73 5.94 -2.67
N LEU A 235 -5.82 5.52 -2.02
CA LEU A 235 -5.80 4.47 -1.01
C LEU A 235 -5.80 3.08 -1.65
N ILE A 236 -4.94 2.20 -1.17
CA ILE A 236 -4.85 0.79 -1.55
C ILE A 236 -4.83 -0.13 -0.32
N PRO A 237 -5.46 -1.32 -0.40
CA PRO A 237 -5.30 -2.32 0.64
C PRO A 237 -3.94 -3.01 0.46
N VAL A 238 -3.25 -3.26 1.58
CA VAL A 238 -1.99 -4.02 1.56
C VAL A 238 -2.25 -5.46 1.13
N HIS A 239 -3.39 -6.03 1.55
CA HIS A 239 -3.86 -7.34 1.13
C HIS A 239 -5.26 -7.21 0.50
N PRO A 240 -5.37 -7.28 -0.84
CA PRO A 240 -6.69 -7.25 -1.48
C PRO A 240 -7.45 -8.50 -1.10
N LYS A 241 -8.60 -8.30 -0.47
CA LYS A 241 -9.48 -9.36 0.00
C LYS A 241 -10.68 -9.43 -0.93
N PRO A 242 -10.80 -10.44 -1.80
CA PRO A 242 -11.97 -10.58 -2.64
C PRO A 242 -13.20 -10.81 -1.73
N ARG A 243 -14.25 -10.02 -1.93
CA ARG A 243 -15.54 -10.24 -1.27
C ARG A 243 -16.60 -10.42 -2.35
N SER A 244 -17.41 -11.46 -2.22
CA SER A 244 -18.53 -11.70 -3.13
C SER A 244 -19.50 -10.50 -3.12
N TRP A 245 -20.05 -10.15 -4.28
CA TRP A 245 -21.08 -9.10 -4.38
C TRP A 245 -22.33 -9.43 -3.55
N PHE A 246 -22.69 -10.71 -3.43
CA PHE A 246 -23.79 -11.14 -2.56
C PHE A 246 -23.50 -10.86 -1.10
N ARG A 247 -22.25 -11.05 -0.67
CA ARG A 247 -21.81 -10.69 0.67
C ARG A 247 -21.98 -9.20 0.93
N MET A 248 -21.74 -8.33 -0.07
CA MET A 248 -21.99 -6.88 0.08
C MET A 248 -23.48 -6.57 0.26
N VAL A 249 -24.37 -7.22 -0.50
CA VAL A 249 -25.83 -7.09 -0.32
C VAL A 249 -26.25 -7.58 1.07
N LEU A 250 -25.65 -8.67 1.54
CA LEU A 250 -25.92 -9.30 2.83
C LEU A 250 -25.40 -8.45 4.00
N GLU A 251 -24.23 -7.81 3.87
CA GLU A 251 -23.66 -6.84 4.82
C GLU A 251 -24.52 -5.57 4.92
N LYS A 252 -25.13 -5.13 3.81
CA LYS A 252 -26.08 -4.01 3.80
C LYS A 252 -27.46 -4.39 4.35
N SER A 253 -27.80 -5.68 4.35
CA SER A 253 -29.07 -6.16 4.84
C SER A 253 -29.16 -6.09 6.37
N SER A 254 -30.31 -5.66 6.87
CA SER A 254 -30.61 -5.66 8.32
C SER A 254 -30.58 -7.07 8.93
N ILE A 255 -30.60 -8.12 8.11
CA ILE A 255 -30.51 -9.52 8.53
C ILE A 255 -29.21 -9.77 9.31
N LEU A 256 -28.08 -9.22 8.86
CA LEU A 256 -26.79 -9.34 9.56
C LEU A 256 -26.71 -8.54 10.86
N ARG A 257 -27.61 -7.57 11.04
CA ARG A 257 -27.70 -6.76 12.25
C ARG A 257 -28.44 -7.48 13.38
N HIS A 258 -29.16 -8.58 13.11
CA HIS A 258 -29.78 -9.38 14.17
C HIS A 258 -28.74 -9.95 15.12
N ARG A 259 -28.94 -9.72 16.43
CA ARG A 259 -28.02 -10.12 17.50
C ARG A 259 -27.50 -11.57 17.44
N PRO A 260 -28.33 -12.62 17.20
CA PRO A 260 -27.81 -13.98 17.15
C PRO A 260 -26.89 -14.20 15.94
N LEU A 261 -27.25 -13.65 14.79
CA LEU A 261 -26.49 -13.80 13.55
C LEU A 261 -25.18 -13.00 13.61
N LYS A 262 -25.23 -11.77 14.15
CA LYS A 262 -24.04 -10.96 14.44
C LYS A 262 -23.07 -11.70 15.36
N ARG A 263 -23.56 -12.33 16.44
CA ARG A 263 -22.69 -13.10 17.36
C ARG A 263 -22.09 -14.34 16.71
N PHE A 264 -22.82 -15.00 15.80
CA PHE A 264 -22.34 -16.18 15.08
C PHE A 264 -21.30 -15.86 14.00
N LEU A 265 -21.49 -14.74 13.30
CA LEU A 265 -20.59 -14.21 12.26
C LEU A 265 -19.43 -13.41 12.88
N SER A 266 -19.57 -12.97 14.12
CA SER A 266 -18.55 -12.66 15.13
C SER A 266 -17.27 -13.49 15.04
N ARG A 267 -16.09 -12.93 14.73
CA ARG A 267 -14.81 -13.55 15.16
C ARG A 267 -14.32 -12.82 16.42
N GLU A 268 -13.82 -13.54 17.40
CA GLU A 268 -13.05 -12.91 18.47
C GLU A 268 -11.62 -12.63 17.96
N PRO A 269 -11.04 -11.45 18.23
CA PRO A 269 -9.71 -11.12 17.77
C PRO A 269 -8.70 -12.15 18.29
N SER A 270 -7.74 -12.52 17.45
CA SER A 270 -6.73 -13.53 17.78
C SER A 270 -5.80 -13.06 18.91
N ASP A 271 -5.69 -11.75 19.15
CA ASP A 271 -4.87 -11.15 20.19
C ASP A 271 -5.76 -10.68 21.38
N PRO A 272 -5.60 -11.27 22.57
CA PRO A 272 -6.37 -10.88 23.76
C PRO A 272 -6.08 -9.44 24.23
N LEU A 273 -4.94 -8.85 23.84
CA LEU A 273 -4.58 -7.48 24.23
C LEU A 273 -5.44 -6.43 23.53
N ILE A 274 -5.92 -6.72 22.32
CA ILE A 274 -6.85 -5.85 21.59
C ILE A 274 -8.20 -5.81 22.32
N LYS A 275 -8.69 -6.98 22.78
CA LYS A 275 -9.97 -7.10 23.49
C LYS A 275 -10.01 -6.31 24.81
N LYS A 276 -8.89 -6.23 25.53
CA LYS A 276 -8.78 -5.45 26.77
C LYS A 276 -8.83 -3.94 26.54
N LYS A 277 -8.23 -3.44 25.45
CA LYS A 277 -8.05 -1.99 25.23
C LYS A 277 -9.06 -1.32 24.30
N ASP A 278 -9.74 -2.07 23.43
CA ASP A 278 -10.73 -1.50 22.47
C ASP A 278 -12.18 -1.49 23.00
N GLU A 279 -12.43 -1.96 24.23
CA GLU A 279 -13.77 -2.03 24.86
C GLU A 279 -14.88 -2.67 23.99
N GLY A 280 -14.53 -3.42 22.95
CA GLY A 280 -15.48 -4.05 22.02
C GLY A 280 -16.15 -3.08 21.02
N GLN A 281 -15.57 -1.90 20.77
CA GLN A 281 -16.13 -0.92 19.84
C GLN A 281 -16.02 -1.36 18.37
N THR A 282 -15.03 -2.17 18.01
CA THR A 282 -14.87 -2.69 16.64
C THR A 282 -15.38 -4.13 16.52
N VAL A 283 -16.15 -4.40 15.46
CA VAL A 283 -16.75 -5.73 15.20
C VAL A 283 -15.95 -6.45 14.12
N TRP A 284 -15.19 -7.47 14.51
CA TRP A 284 -14.50 -8.36 13.58
C TRP A 284 -15.48 -9.34 12.91
N HIS A 285 -15.55 -9.33 11.58
CA HIS A 285 -16.37 -10.28 10.84
C HIS A 285 -15.56 -11.52 10.48
N ASN A 286 -16.11 -12.71 10.77
CA ASN A 286 -15.52 -13.97 10.36
C ASN A 286 -15.84 -14.23 8.88
N ASP A 287 -14.92 -13.87 7.99
CA ASP A 287 -15.13 -13.96 6.55
C ASP A 287 -15.50 -15.36 6.08
N GLN A 288 -14.90 -16.41 6.66
CA GLN A 288 -15.19 -17.80 6.28
C GLN A 288 -16.61 -18.21 6.65
N ARG A 289 -17.19 -17.63 7.70
CA ARG A 289 -18.59 -17.89 8.08
C ARG A 289 -19.54 -17.04 7.26
N VAL A 290 -19.17 -15.79 6.99
CA VAL A 290 -19.97 -14.90 6.13
C VAL A 290 -20.03 -15.47 4.71
N GLU A 291 -18.93 -16.00 4.17
CA GLU A 291 -18.88 -16.59 2.84
C GLU A 291 -19.64 -17.92 2.74
N ARG A 292 -19.58 -18.76 3.79
CA ARG A 292 -20.42 -19.95 3.86
C ARG A 292 -21.90 -19.60 3.95
N LEU A 293 -22.25 -18.57 4.73
CA LEU A 293 -23.63 -18.11 4.83
C LEU A 293 -24.11 -17.53 3.49
N SER A 294 -23.31 -16.71 2.80
CA SER A 294 -23.67 -16.19 1.48
C SER A 294 -23.89 -17.34 0.50
N ALA A 295 -23.00 -18.34 0.45
CA ALA A 295 -23.15 -19.52 -0.39
C ALA A 295 -24.45 -20.30 -0.08
N VAL A 296 -24.78 -20.48 1.19
CA VAL A 296 -26.04 -21.14 1.61
C VAL A 296 -27.25 -20.32 1.19
N VAL A 297 -27.23 -19.00 1.37
CA VAL A 297 -28.33 -18.11 0.96
C VAL A 297 -28.52 -18.14 -0.55
N ILE A 298 -27.43 -18.09 -1.33
CA ILE A 298 -27.46 -18.23 -2.79
C ILE A 298 -28.07 -19.59 -3.18
N GLY A 299 -27.66 -20.67 -2.51
CA GLY A 299 -28.21 -22.00 -2.72
C GLY A 299 -29.71 -22.08 -2.44
N ILE A 300 -30.18 -21.46 -1.35
CA ILE A 300 -31.61 -21.41 -1.00
C ILE A 300 -32.39 -20.59 -2.03
N VAL A 301 -31.88 -19.42 -2.42
CA VAL A 301 -32.53 -18.58 -3.44
C VAL A 301 -32.61 -19.31 -4.78
N GLY A 302 -31.53 -19.96 -5.21
CA GLY A 302 -31.51 -20.79 -6.42
C GLY A 302 -32.50 -21.95 -6.36
N LEU A 303 -32.56 -22.65 -5.22
CA LEU A 303 -33.52 -23.74 -5.00
C LEU A 303 -34.97 -23.25 -5.01
N SER A 304 -35.26 -22.14 -4.34
CA SER A 304 -36.58 -21.49 -4.37
C SER A 304 -36.95 -21.04 -5.79
N MET A 305 -35.97 -20.60 -6.58
CA MET A 305 -36.19 -20.20 -7.97
C MET A 305 -36.48 -21.39 -8.89
N LEU A 306 -36.01 -22.59 -8.55
CA LEU A 306 -36.29 -23.83 -9.28
C LEU A 306 -37.64 -24.46 -8.88
N ILE A 307 -37.94 -24.48 -7.58
CA ILE A 307 -39.15 -25.09 -7.03
C ILE A 307 -40.36 -24.16 -7.14
N GLY A 308 -40.16 -22.84 -7.02
CA GLY A 308 -41.18 -21.81 -7.05
C GLY A 308 -42.09 -21.85 -8.29
N PRO A 309 -41.55 -21.94 -9.52
CA PRO A 309 -42.34 -22.09 -10.72
C PRO A 309 -43.23 -23.35 -10.69
N ILE A 310 -42.69 -24.47 -10.20
CA ILE A 310 -43.42 -25.75 -10.16
C ILE A 310 -44.63 -25.64 -9.23
N TRP A 311 -44.45 -25.05 -8.05
CA TRP A 311 -45.54 -24.81 -7.10
C TRP A 311 -46.54 -23.79 -7.63
N ALA A 312 -46.07 -22.68 -8.23
CA ALA A 312 -46.95 -21.67 -8.80
C ALA A 312 -47.77 -22.22 -9.99
N LEU A 313 -47.24 -23.19 -10.74
CA LEU A 313 -47.96 -23.84 -11.83
C LEU A 313 -49.01 -24.84 -11.35
N TYR A 314 -48.86 -25.41 -10.16
CA TYR A 314 -49.80 -26.39 -9.60
C TYR A 314 -51.18 -25.78 -9.35
N GLU A 315 -51.23 -24.52 -8.91
CA GLU A 315 -52.47 -23.87 -8.45
C GLU A 315 -53.22 -23.11 -9.55
N VAL A 316 -52.63 -22.96 -10.74
CA VAL A 316 -53.17 -22.13 -11.82
C VAL A 316 -53.71 -23.00 -12.93
N GLU A 317 -55.02 -23.07 -13.10
CA GLU A 317 -55.69 -23.84 -14.18
C GLU A 317 -55.58 -23.23 -15.60
N PRO A 318 -55.67 -21.90 -15.83
CA PRO A 318 -55.65 -21.36 -17.19
C PRO A 318 -54.24 -21.35 -17.80
N SER A 319 -54.12 -21.92 -19.00
CA SER A 319 -52.87 -22.06 -19.77
C SER A 319 -52.14 -20.74 -20.05
N ASN A 320 -52.86 -19.64 -20.29
CA ASN A 320 -52.25 -18.33 -20.54
C ASN A 320 -51.49 -17.77 -19.33
N LYS A 321 -51.98 -18.03 -18.10
CA LYS A 321 -51.30 -17.59 -16.87
C LYS A 321 -50.06 -18.44 -16.57
N ARG A 322 -50.10 -19.74 -16.88
CA ARG A 322 -48.94 -20.65 -16.74
C ARG A 322 -47.77 -20.20 -17.60
N LEU A 323 -48.03 -19.84 -18.86
CA LEU A 323 -47.00 -19.34 -19.77
C LEU A 323 -46.36 -18.06 -19.22
N GLY A 324 -47.18 -17.11 -18.74
CA GLY A 324 -46.69 -15.86 -18.13
C GLY A 324 -45.82 -16.08 -16.89
N ILE A 325 -46.18 -17.04 -16.03
CA ILE A 325 -45.39 -17.38 -14.83
C ILE A 325 -44.03 -17.96 -15.23
N ILE A 326 -44.00 -18.92 -16.16
CA ILE A 326 -42.73 -19.50 -16.64
C ILE A 326 -41.82 -18.42 -17.24
N THR A 327 -42.36 -17.60 -18.14
CA THR A 327 -41.58 -16.52 -18.77
C THR A 327 -41.08 -15.52 -17.74
N GLY A 328 -41.88 -15.17 -16.73
CA GLY A 328 -41.49 -14.28 -15.64
C GLY A 328 -40.32 -14.81 -14.82
N PHE A 329 -40.35 -16.09 -14.42
CA PHE A 329 -39.25 -16.72 -13.69
C PHE A 329 -37.97 -16.87 -14.53
N ILE A 330 -38.08 -17.15 -15.84
CA ILE A 330 -36.92 -17.19 -16.75
C ILE A 330 -36.29 -15.81 -16.88
N VAL A 331 -37.09 -14.75 -17.06
CA VAL A 331 -36.59 -13.37 -17.13
C VAL A 331 -35.93 -12.96 -15.82
N ALA A 332 -36.53 -13.29 -14.67
CA ALA A 332 -35.93 -13.04 -13.36
C ALA A 332 -34.59 -13.78 -13.20
N PHE A 333 -34.50 -15.03 -13.68
CA PHE A 333 -33.28 -15.82 -13.62
C PHE A 333 -32.19 -15.20 -14.49
N TYR A 334 -32.55 -14.81 -15.72
CA TYR A 334 -31.65 -14.10 -16.62
C TYR A 334 -31.14 -12.80 -16.00
N ILE A 335 -32.01 -12.00 -15.37
CA ILE A 335 -31.60 -10.77 -14.68
C ILE A 335 -30.62 -11.09 -13.54
N LEU A 336 -30.87 -12.12 -12.74
CA LEU A 336 -30.02 -12.49 -11.61
C LEU A 336 -28.63 -12.97 -12.06
N VAL A 337 -28.57 -13.79 -13.11
CA VAL A 337 -27.31 -14.27 -13.70
C VAL A 337 -26.56 -13.13 -14.38
N ALA A 338 -27.23 -12.32 -15.20
CA ALA A 338 -26.61 -11.17 -15.88
C ALA A 338 -26.03 -10.15 -14.89
N ASN A 339 -26.71 -9.93 -13.75
CA ASN A 339 -26.23 -9.06 -12.69
C ASN A 339 -25.12 -9.66 -11.82
N GLY A 340 -25.03 -10.99 -11.77
CA GLY A 340 -23.96 -11.72 -11.08
C GLY A 340 -22.67 -11.72 -11.88
N ASP A 341 -22.76 -11.99 -13.19
CA ASP A 341 -21.60 -12.13 -14.09
C ASP A 341 -20.97 -10.77 -14.45
N SER A 342 -21.80 -9.74 -14.65
CA SER A 342 -21.32 -8.38 -14.99
C SER A 342 -20.54 -7.68 -13.87
N ARG A 343 -20.43 -8.28 -12.67
CA ARG A 343 -19.83 -7.65 -11.47
C ARG A 343 -18.62 -8.40 -10.91
N ASP A 344 -18.23 -9.54 -11.50
CA ASP A 344 -16.96 -10.21 -11.22
C ASP A 344 -15.98 -9.96 -12.38
N PRO A 345 -15.25 -8.82 -12.42
CA PRO A 345 -14.18 -8.61 -13.39
C PRO A 345 -12.95 -9.52 -13.13
N ALA A 346 -13.00 -10.41 -12.14
CA ALA A 346 -11.87 -11.20 -11.68
C ALA A 346 -11.69 -12.56 -12.39
N LEU A 347 -12.62 -12.97 -13.29
CA LEU A 347 -12.58 -14.30 -13.90
C LEU A 347 -12.15 -14.35 -15.38
N HIS A 348 -11.61 -13.27 -15.92
CA HIS A 348 -10.82 -13.30 -17.15
C HIS A 348 -9.34 -12.99 -16.87
N PRO A 349 -8.55 -13.91 -16.27
CA PRO A 349 -7.13 -13.92 -16.54
C PRO A 349 -6.97 -14.28 -18.02
N GLY A 350 -6.47 -13.34 -18.80
CA GLY A 350 -6.05 -13.58 -20.17
C GLY A 350 -5.12 -14.80 -20.20
N HIS A 351 -5.55 -15.81 -20.95
CA HIS A 351 -4.72 -16.91 -21.39
C HIS A 351 -3.63 -16.31 -22.30
N ALA A 352 -2.50 -15.91 -21.70
CA ALA A 352 -1.27 -15.64 -22.43
C ALA A 352 -0.37 -16.86 -22.23
N ALA A 353 -0.19 -17.59 -23.33
CA ALA A 353 0.63 -18.77 -23.45
C ALA A 353 2.05 -18.51 -22.95
N ALA A 354 2.54 -19.39 -22.07
CA ALA A 354 3.96 -19.65 -21.93
C ALA A 354 4.14 -21.09 -22.40
N ASP A 355 4.70 -21.22 -23.60
CA ASP A 355 5.05 -22.47 -24.23
C ASP A 355 6.02 -23.28 -23.36
N ASP A 356 5.74 -24.58 -23.31
CA ASP A 356 6.63 -25.65 -22.87
C ASP A 356 8.00 -25.53 -23.57
N VAL A 357 9.05 -25.45 -22.77
CA VAL A 357 10.38 -25.92 -23.19
C VAL A 357 10.77 -27.02 -22.22
N GLN A 358 10.53 -28.26 -22.66
CA GLN A 358 11.07 -29.46 -22.04
C GLN A 358 12.52 -29.64 -22.50
N PRO A 359 13.47 -29.99 -21.62
CA PRO A 359 14.85 -30.24 -22.02
C PRO A 359 15.00 -31.67 -22.57
N ASP A 360 15.67 -31.79 -23.71
CA ASP A 360 16.46 -32.96 -24.10
C ASP A 360 17.92 -32.78 -23.66
#